data_AF-A0A2X2DPH3-F1
#
_entry.id   AF-A0A2X2DPH3-F1
#
_cell.length_a   1.000
_cell.length_b   1.000
_cell.length_c   1.000
_cell.angle_alpha   90.00
_cell.angle_beta   90.00
_cell.angle_gamma   90.00
#
_symmetry.space_group_name_H-M   'P 1'
#
loop_
_entity.id
_entity.type
_entity.pdbx_description
1 polymer ?
#
loop_
_entity_poly.entity_id
_entity_poly.type
_entity_poly.pdbx_seq_one_letter_code
_entity_poly.pdbx_strand_id
1 'polypeptide(L)' 'MKKNISLILFLLFSLITASQAAGISVGGTRFVYDDNLREISIPIMNTDKEKPYLIQSWVSAYQGDEKNTFYCNTSTISY' A
#
# COMPACT_ATOMS: atom_id res chain seq x y z
N MET A 1 -45.10 -20.38 8.33
CA MET A 1 -44.30 -20.35 7.08
C MET A 1 -43.70 -18.98 6.78
N LYS A 2 -44.46 -17.87 6.82
CA LYS A 2 -43.95 -16.50 6.53
C LYS A 2 -42.80 -16.03 7.44
N LYS A 3 -42.81 -16.37 8.74
CA LYS A 3 -41.76 -16.02 9.71
C LYS A 3 -40.42 -16.69 9.40
N ASN A 4 -40.44 -17.94 8.94
CA ASN A 4 -39.24 -18.71 8.58
C ASN A 4 -38.61 -18.15 7.29
N ILE A 5 -39.44 -17.72 6.33
CA ILE A 5 -38.99 -17.05 5.11
C ILE A 5 -38.33 -15.70 5.41
N SER A 6 -38.91 -14.90 6.32
CA SER A 6 -38.31 -13.65 6.78
C SER A 6 -36.94 -13.85 7.44
N LEU A 7 -36.82 -14.91 8.26
CA LEU A 7 -35.57 -15.24 8.95
C LEU A 7 -34.47 -15.71 7.98
N ILE A 8 -34.83 -16.48 6.96
CA ILE A 8 -33.93 -16.89 5.88
C ILE A 8 -33.45 -15.69 5.07
N LEU A 9 -34.34 -14.73 4.78
CA LEU A 9 -34.00 -13.52 4.05
C LEU A 9 -33.01 -12.64 4.82
N PHE A 10 -33.19 -12.52 6.14
CA PHE A 10 -32.28 -11.79 7.01
C PHE A 10 -30.88 -12.43 7.06
N LEU A 11 -30.83 -13.77 7.13
CA LEU A 11 -29.57 -14.51 7.12
C LEU A 11 -28.80 -14.33 5.80
N LEU A 12 -29.50 -14.35 4.66
CA LEU A 12 -28.91 -14.10 3.34
C LEU A 12 -28.31 -12.70 3.22
N PHE A 13 -28.92 -11.70 3.86
CA PHE A 13 -28.43 -10.32 3.81
C PHE A 13 -27.17 -10.10 4.67
N SER A 14 -27.03 -10.85 5.78
CA SER A 14 -25.84 -10.75 6.65
C SER A 14 -24.53 -11.24 6.03
N LEU A 15 -24.60 -11.98 4.90
CA LEU A 15 -23.44 -12.52 4.20
C LEU A 15 -22.79 -11.51 3.23
N ILE A 16 -23.37 -10.32 3.04
CA ILE A 16 -22.91 -9.31 2.08
C ILE A 16 -21.96 -8.29 2.73
N THR A 17 -20.96 -8.77 3.48
CA THR A 17 -19.86 -7.91 3.93
C THR A 17 -18.74 -7.94 2.90
N ALA A 18 -18.75 -6.99 1.96
CA ALA A 18 -17.65 -6.82 1.01
C ALA A 18 -16.49 -6.10 1.72
N SER A 19 -15.45 -6.85 2.11
CA SER A 19 -14.19 -6.25 2.54
C SER A 19 -13.41 -5.82 1.30
N GLN A 20 -13.19 -4.51 1.14
CA GLN A 20 -12.39 -3.98 0.05
C GLN A 20 -10.94 -3.80 0.53
N ALA A 21 -10.02 -4.63 0.03
CA ALA A 21 -8.59 -4.54 0.31
C ALA A 21 -7.90 -3.89 -0.89
N ALA A 22 -7.74 -2.57 -0.84
CA ALA A 22 -7.08 -1.77 -1.86
C ALA A 22 -6.14 -0.74 -1.19
N GLY A 23 -4.99 -0.45 -1.81
CA GLY A 23 -3.98 0.42 -1.22
C GLY A 23 -2.65 0.39 -1.98
N ILE A 24 -1.55 0.71 -1.28
CA ILE A 24 -0.21 0.74 -1.87
C ILE A 24 0.58 -0.50 -1.44
N SER A 25 1.18 -1.18 -2.42
CA SER A 25 2.13 -2.27 -2.21
C SER A 25 3.54 -1.82 -2.57
N VAL A 26 4.51 -2.20 -1.73
CA VAL A 26 5.94 -1.99 -1.96
C VAL A 26 6.57 -3.37 -2.20
N GLY A 27 7.47 -3.51 -3.18
CA GLY A 27 7.97 -4.82 -3.61
C GLY A 27 8.88 -5.57 -2.61
N GLY A 28 9.01 -5.09 -1.38
CA GLY A 28 9.80 -5.72 -0.33
C GLY A 28 9.61 -5.05 1.03
N THR A 29 10.02 -5.74 2.09
CA THR A 29 10.01 -5.20 3.47
C THR A 29 11.35 -4.56 3.87
N ARG A 30 12.40 -4.81 3.08
CA ARG A 30 13.77 -4.32 3.29
C ARG A 30 14.44 -4.19 1.93
N PHE A 31 15.28 -3.17 1.76
CA PHE A 31 16.07 -2.95 0.57
C PHE A 31 17.52 -2.76 0.97
N VAL A 32 18.44 -3.43 0.27
CA VAL A 32 19.88 -3.35 0.52
C VAL A 32 20.50 -2.51 -0.59
N TYR A 33 21.20 -1.45 -0.21
CA TYR A 33 21.96 -0.60 -1.11
C TYR A 33 23.38 -1.15 -1.26
N ASP A 34 23.79 -1.46 -2.49
CA ASP A 34 25.16 -1.86 -2.83
C ASP A 34 26.00 -0.59 -3.06
N ASP A 35 27.18 -0.51 -2.45
CA ASP A 35 28.05 0.68 -2.53
C ASP A 35 28.60 0.94 -3.94
N ASN A 36 28.62 -0.08 -4.81
CA ASN A 36 29.06 0.03 -6.19
C ASN A 36 27.99 0.62 -7.11
N LEU A 37 26.75 0.71 -6.61
CA LEU A 37 25.62 1.30 -7.33
C LEU A 37 25.44 2.76 -6.92
N ARG A 38 24.89 3.57 -7.83
CA ARG A 38 24.55 4.98 -7.56
C ARG A 38 23.15 5.17 -6.99
N GLU A 39 22.26 4.22 -7.27
CA GLU A 39 20.86 4.25 -6.90
C GLU A 39 20.31 2.83 -6.83
N ILE A 40 19.19 2.69 -6.13
CA ILE A 40 18.36 1.49 -6.14
C ILE A 40 16.93 1.86 -6.51
N SER A 41 16.25 1.00 -7.26
CA SER A 41 14.84 1.19 -7.58
C SER A 41 13.97 0.43 -6.59
N ILE A 42 13.02 1.13 -5.96
CA ILE A 42 12.04 0.55 -5.06
C ILE A 42 10.70 0.51 -5.80
N PRO A 43 10.21 -0.68 -6.20
CA PRO A 43 8.96 -0.78 -6.93
C PRO A 43 7.78 -0.51 -5.98
N ILE A 44 6.92 0.43 -6.39
CA ILE A 44 5.70 0.81 -5.68
C ILE A 44 4.53 0.64 -6.65
N MET A 45 3.47 -0.02 -6.18
CA MET A 45 2.30 -0.31 -7.00
C MET A 45 1.03 0.09 -6.26
N ASN A 46 0.14 0.79 -6.97
CA ASN A 46 -1.22 1.01 -6.51
C ASN A 46 -2.04 -0.25 -6.80
N THR A 47 -2.50 -0.94 -5.76
CA THR A 47 -3.36 -2.12 -5.90
C THR A 47 -4.84 -1.75 -5.98
N ASP A 48 -5.19 -0.48 -5.73
CA ASP A 48 -6.51 0.06 -6.00
C ASP A 48 -6.64 0.38 -7.51
N LYS A 49 -7.65 -0.21 -8.14
CA LYS A 49 -7.93 -0.02 -9.57
C LYS A 49 -8.80 1.21 -9.84
N GLU A 50 -9.45 1.74 -8.82
CA GLU A 50 -10.48 2.77 -8.92
C GLU A 50 -9.98 4.13 -8.43
N LYS A 51 -9.04 4.16 -7.47
CA LYS A 51 -8.59 5.40 -6.82
C LYS A 51 -7.09 5.65 -7.03
N PRO A 52 -6.70 6.82 -7.55
CA PRO A 52 -5.30 7.24 -7.54
C PRO A 52 -4.87 7.67 -6.13
N TYR A 53 -3.58 7.46 -5.81
CA TYR A 53 -2.99 7.83 -4.53
C TYR A 53 -1.77 8.73 -4.75
N LEU A 54 -1.63 9.76 -3.93
CA LEU A 54 -0.40 10.54 -3.83
C LEU A 54 0.59 9.82 -2.92
N ILE A 55 1.85 9.77 -3.35
CA ILE A 55 2.92 9.11 -2.62
C ILE A 55 4.01 10.14 -2.35
N GLN A 56 4.41 10.24 -1.08
CA GLN A 56 5.58 10.98 -0.64
C GLN A 56 6.52 10.00 0.04
N SER A 57 7.82 10.09 -0.27
CA SER A 57 8.83 9.21 0.31
C SER A 57 9.96 10.02 0.91
N TRP A 58 10.51 9.51 2.02
CA TRP A 58 11.65 10.09 2.71
C TRP A 58 12.51 8.97 3.29
N VAL A 59 13.77 9.28 3.57
CA VAL A 59 14.70 8.39 4.28
C VAL A 59 15.00 9.00 5.64
N SER A 60 15.12 8.18 6.67
CA SER A 60 15.49 8.60 8.02
C SER A 60 16.66 7.76 8.53
N ALA A 61 17.60 8.40 9.23
CA ALA A 61 18.70 7.70 9.88
C ALA A 61 18.19 6.88 11.08
N TYR A 62 18.82 5.74 11.36
CA TYR A 62 18.40 4.81 12.42
C TYR A 62 18.55 5.39 13.84
N GLN A 63 19.50 6.30 14.08
CA GLN A 63 19.83 6.83 15.42
C GLN A 63 20.01 8.35 15.46
N GLY A 64 19.39 9.11 14.55
CA GLY A 64 19.45 10.58 14.56
C GLY A 64 20.82 11.18 14.23
N ASP A 65 21.86 10.37 14.01
CA ASP A 65 23.15 10.85 13.50
C ASP A 65 23.05 11.14 11.99
N GLU A 66 22.98 12.42 11.68
CA GLU A 66 22.66 13.03 10.37
C GLU A 66 23.78 12.91 9.33
N LYS A 67 24.80 12.08 9.56
CA LYS A 67 26.07 12.18 8.82
C LYS A 67 26.03 11.63 7.40
N ASN A 68 25.03 10.83 7.05
CA ASN A 68 24.89 10.24 5.71
C ASN A 68 23.49 10.49 5.15
N THR A 69 23.33 11.59 4.42
CA THR A 69 22.07 11.94 3.75
C THR A 69 21.85 11.05 2.54
N PHE A 70 20.86 10.16 2.64
CA PHE A 70 20.33 9.43 1.49
C PHE A 70 19.19 10.24 0.85
N TYR A 71 19.27 10.43 -0.45
CA TYR A 71 18.24 11.12 -1.24
C TYR A 71 17.26 10.11 -1.83
N CYS A 72 15.96 10.41 -1.73
CA CYS A 72 14.91 9.67 -2.41
C CYS A 72 14.41 10.48 -3.61
N ASN A 73 14.56 9.93 -4.81
CA ASN A 73 13.81 10.37 -5.98
C ASN A 73 12.42 9.73 -5.94
N THR A 74 11.36 10.53 -5.87
CA THR A 74 10.03 10.05 -6.25
C THR A 74 9.69 10.65 -7.60
N SER A 75 9.72 9.83 -8.64
CA SER A 75 9.15 10.21 -9.93
C SER A 75 7.63 10.23 -9.76
N THR A 76 7.03 11.43 -9.78
CA THR A 76 5.58 11.58 -9.78
C THR A 76 5.04 10.98 -11.08
N ILE A 77 4.48 9.78 -11.02
CA ILE A 77 3.65 9.26 -12.11
C ILE A 77 2.29 9.93 -11.95
N SER A 78 2.16 11.12 -12.52
CA SER A 78 0.86 11.71 -12.82
C SER A 78 0.21 10.82 -13.88
N TYR A 79 -0.92 10.21 -13.53
CA TYR A 79 -1.81 9.60 -14.52
C TYR A 79 -2.55 10.68 -15.31
#